data_AF-A0A225WFY0-F1
#
_entry.id   AF-A0A225WFY0-F1
#
_cell.length_a   1.000
_cell.length_b   1.000
_cell.length_c   1.000
_cell.angle_alpha   90.00
_cell.angle_beta   90.00
_cell.angle_gamma   90.00
#
_symmetry.space_group_name_H-M   'P 1'
#
loop_
_entity.id
_entity.type
_entity.pdbx_description
1 polymer ?
#
loop_
_entity_poly.entity_id
_entity_poly.type
_entity_poly.pdbx_seq_one_letter_code
_entity_poly.pdbx_strand_id
1 'polypeptide(L)'
;MVVWLAVGLGPFLLQLRSFAKFVTPHKISENLITPAAVEMETIDLLTFCPATAMVIAGARWNASPTHYYRIKNGVRCHIVVPQYNAHGNYIMPNYTVIPHATTPASCAHQSYPFEGNFYHGSIGYYSIYAEASGTFCSLDNTAYIRVNAVGTYDINGVQLTNDRGGYGYRKSYWYMFTGTLFILVRAFTLRRSFVSCKRFAKRCDFMGESVRIQEAVVYAQESMRLSAHGARNFHRLLLLFLLVDQGVMSDFFLLSTQEGLFGRIQSISLGYNLSGVMSMLFEMVETMNWMHEKLRCQTKKLLFNYETVLIGEFITAGVLQVYLTGLSKSRLRDTVPAAELVSYYVMGLVGHIVLALGCLSIIIATRAIGAIIFVKLQFGTLRVLEKTCSVDAALGARSKLILLSGYHWENGELYYKPSVLKALGILKAVEPDGCVCFVHTKLHWVSIPQDNLVVLGTVTHKCVEPCLERQCSGIVSLFDHTLGGPATNTRNITESPVVSLRSSNISRCFRERTSCSSEVSPGPSPSKIKVRAVVDDQNPPQILPAWEITDHVSSSYTQAARAPQQELVESRIELKSMRV
;
A
#
# COMPACT_ATOMS: atom_id res chain seq x y z
N MET A 1 9.56 -20.88 -3.53
CA MET A 1 8.11 -20.57 -3.44
C MET A 1 7.68 -20.14 -2.04
N VAL A 2 8.00 -20.88 -0.96
CA VAL A 2 7.64 -20.52 0.44
C VAL A 2 7.94 -19.05 0.78
N VAL A 3 9.13 -18.55 0.41
CA VAL A 3 9.51 -17.15 0.61
C VAL A 3 8.50 -16.17 -0.01
N TRP A 4 8.08 -16.39 -1.26
CA TRP A 4 7.09 -15.55 -1.95
C TRP A 4 5.73 -15.53 -1.24
N LEU A 5 5.29 -16.67 -0.67
CA LEU A 5 4.07 -16.74 0.13
C LEU A 5 4.20 -15.86 1.39
N ALA A 6 5.34 -15.95 2.09
CA ALA A 6 5.58 -15.19 3.32
C ALA A 6 5.70 -13.68 3.09
N VAL A 7 6.56 -13.24 2.16
CA VAL A 7 6.83 -11.80 1.93
C VAL A 7 5.83 -11.12 0.99
N GLY A 8 4.98 -11.87 0.28
CA GLY A 8 4.02 -11.36 -0.69
C GLY A 8 2.57 -11.64 -0.34
N LEU A 9 2.19 -12.92 -0.30
CA LEU A 9 0.80 -13.32 -0.08
C LEU A 9 0.32 -12.98 1.35
N GLY A 10 1.15 -13.18 2.37
CA GLY A 10 0.82 -12.85 3.76
C GLY A 10 0.35 -11.41 3.97
N PRO A 11 1.16 -10.38 3.62
CA PRO A 11 0.75 -8.98 3.68
C PRO A 11 -0.51 -8.66 2.85
N PHE A 12 -0.67 -9.28 1.68
CA PHE A 12 -1.86 -9.09 0.85
C PHE A 12 -3.14 -9.67 1.48
N LEU A 13 -3.06 -10.81 2.17
CA LEU A 13 -4.20 -11.39 2.91
C LEU A 13 -4.61 -10.50 4.11
N LEU A 14 -3.64 -9.88 4.80
CA LEU A 14 -3.92 -8.88 5.84
C LEU A 14 -4.62 -7.64 5.25
N GLN A 15 -4.14 -7.14 4.11
CA GLN A 15 -4.76 -6.03 3.40
C GLN A 15 -6.18 -6.39 2.92
N LEU A 16 -6.39 -7.60 2.38
CA LEU A 16 -7.70 -8.08 1.93
C LEU A 16 -8.69 -8.24 3.09
N ARG A 17 -8.24 -8.74 4.25
CA ARG A 17 -9.04 -8.77 5.49
C ARG A 17 -9.44 -7.36 5.94
N SER A 18 -8.52 -6.41 5.85
CA SER A 18 -8.75 -5.00 6.22
C SER A 18 -9.79 -4.36 5.29
N PHE A 19 -9.61 -4.52 3.98
CA PHE A 19 -10.56 -4.07 2.96
C PHE A 19 -11.95 -4.70 3.15
N ALA A 20 -12.02 -6.02 3.38
CA ALA A 20 -13.27 -6.74 3.64
C ALA A 20 -14.03 -6.18 4.85
N LYS A 21 -13.34 -5.87 5.96
CA LYS A 21 -13.96 -5.23 7.13
C LYS A 21 -14.58 -3.87 6.80
N PHE A 22 -13.88 -3.05 6.03
CA PHE A 22 -14.29 -1.66 5.76
C PHE A 22 -15.29 -1.51 4.62
N VAL A 23 -15.31 -2.44 3.66
CA VAL A 23 -16.28 -2.46 2.55
C VAL A 23 -17.63 -3.08 2.93
N THR A 24 -17.66 -3.91 3.98
CA THR A 24 -18.91 -4.46 4.52
C THR A 24 -19.80 -3.34 5.06
N PRO A 25 -21.09 -3.28 4.67
CA PRO A 25 -22.02 -2.27 5.18
C PRO A 25 -22.22 -2.41 6.70
N HIS A 26 -22.19 -1.29 7.41
CA HIS A 26 -22.43 -1.22 8.85
C HIS A 26 -23.79 -0.57 9.17
N LYS A 27 -24.30 -0.79 10.38
CA LYS A 27 -25.44 -0.08 10.95
C LYS A 27 -24.97 0.58 12.25
N ILE A 28 -25.48 1.77 12.55
CA ILE A 28 -25.25 2.45 13.83
C ILE A 28 -26.24 1.89 14.85
N SER A 29 -25.78 1.54 16.06
CA SER A 29 -26.66 1.10 17.14
C SER A 29 -27.73 2.16 17.46
N GLU A 30 -28.98 1.74 17.62
CA GLU A 30 -30.14 2.66 17.59
C GLU A 30 -30.15 3.64 18.77
N ASN A 31 -29.58 3.23 19.91
CA ASN A 31 -29.35 4.08 21.07
C ASN A 31 -28.30 5.18 20.84
N LEU A 32 -27.52 5.14 19.75
CA LEU A 32 -26.56 6.17 19.34
C LEU A 32 -27.07 7.10 18.23
N ILE A 33 -28.24 6.82 17.62
CA ILE A 33 -28.85 7.67 16.57
C ILE A 33 -29.58 8.85 17.20
N THR A 34 -29.33 10.08 16.74
CA THR A 34 -29.91 11.33 17.29
C THR A 34 -31.33 11.56 16.76
N PRO A 35 -32.36 11.51 17.63
CA PRO A 35 -33.73 11.73 17.20
C PRO A 35 -33.89 13.11 16.59
N ALA A 36 -34.65 13.22 15.50
CA ALA A 36 -34.83 14.47 14.78
C ALA A 36 -35.44 15.58 15.66
N ALA A 37 -36.33 15.21 16.59
CA ALA A 37 -37.09 16.13 17.44
C ALA A 37 -36.33 16.65 18.69
N VAL A 38 -35.06 16.29 18.90
CA VAL A 38 -34.28 16.78 20.04
C VAL A 38 -33.41 17.97 19.62
N GLU A 39 -33.45 19.02 20.44
CA GLU A 39 -32.68 20.24 20.26
C GLU A 39 -31.22 20.09 20.71
N MET A 40 -30.35 20.91 20.14
CA MET A 40 -28.92 20.95 20.43
C MET A 40 -28.65 21.91 21.59
N GLU A 41 -27.99 21.44 22.64
CA GLU A 41 -27.60 22.25 23.80
C GLU A 41 -26.07 22.38 23.90
N THR A 42 -25.60 23.55 24.34
CA THR A 42 -24.17 23.87 24.53
C THR A 42 -23.86 24.44 25.93
N ILE A 43 -24.89 24.66 26.75
CA ILE A 43 -24.78 25.26 28.09
C ILE A 43 -24.22 24.22 29.09
N ASP A 44 -23.25 24.63 29.92
CA ASP A 44 -22.57 23.79 30.91
C ASP A 44 -21.99 22.49 30.34
N LEU A 45 -21.45 22.58 29.12
CA LEU A 45 -21.03 21.45 28.30
C LEU A 45 -20.14 20.43 29.02
N LEU A 46 -19.12 20.86 29.78
CA LEU A 46 -18.22 19.95 30.50
C LEU A 46 -18.87 19.28 31.73
N THR A 47 -19.96 19.83 32.25
CA THR A 47 -20.74 19.24 33.35
C THR A 47 -21.56 18.04 32.86
N PHE A 48 -22.16 18.16 31.67
CA PHE A 48 -22.94 17.08 31.04
C PHE A 48 -22.06 16.11 30.22
N CYS A 49 -20.99 16.62 29.63
CA CYS A 49 -20.10 15.89 28.70
C CYS A 49 -18.64 15.96 29.16
N PRO A 50 -18.29 15.33 30.30
CA PRO A 50 -16.97 15.48 30.92
C PRO A 50 -15.82 14.78 30.18
N ALA A 51 -16.08 13.96 29.15
CA ALA A 51 -15.02 13.23 28.45
C ALA A 51 -14.14 14.16 27.59
N THR A 52 -12.89 14.35 28.01
CA THR A 52 -11.88 15.19 27.34
C THR A 52 -10.74 14.38 26.69
N ALA A 53 -10.75 13.06 26.86
CA ALA A 53 -9.85 12.16 26.19
C ALA A 53 -10.44 10.76 26.03
N MET A 54 -9.90 10.02 25.07
CA MET A 54 -10.19 8.61 24.84
C MET A 54 -8.89 7.82 24.83
N VAL A 55 -8.85 6.66 25.50
CA VAL A 55 -7.79 5.67 25.34
C VAL A 55 -8.35 4.53 24.52
N ILE A 56 -7.78 4.33 23.33
CA ILE A 56 -8.18 3.30 22.36
C ILE A 56 -6.92 2.54 21.94
N ALA A 57 -6.96 1.22 21.99
CA ALA A 57 -5.84 0.34 21.63
C ALA A 57 -4.49 0.72 22.29
N GLY A 58 -4.53 1.19 23.54
CA GLY A 58 -3.35 1.62 24.31
C GLY A 58 -2.76 2.99 23.94
N ALA A 59 -3.36 3.72 23.00
CA ALA A 59 -2.99 5.10 22.66
C ALA A 59 -4.00 6.11 23.24
N ARG A 60 -3.51 7.24 23.77
CA ARG A 60 -4.37 8.36 24.18
C ARG A 60 -4.67 9.28 22.99
N TRP A 61 -5.92 9.71 22.88
CA TRP A 61 -6.45 10.65 21.91
C TRP A 61 -7.12 11.79 22.70
N ASN A 62 -6.81 13.04 22.36
CA ASN A 62 -7.53 14.17 22.97
C ASN A 62 -8.89 14.30 22.30
N ALA A 63 -9.90 14.63 23.08
CA ALA A 63 -11.25 14.75 22.57
C ALA A 63 -11.91 15.97 23.18
N SER A 64 -12.79 16.62 22.42
CA SER A 64 -13.43 17.86 22.84
C SER A 64 -14.93 17.70 22.62
N PRO A 65 -15.76 17.77 23.68
CA PRO A 65 -17.20 17.87 23.47
C PRO A 65 -17.51 19.20 22.78
N THR A 66 -18.56 19.26 21.96
CA THR A 66 -19.01 20.51 21.31
C THR A 66 -20.45 20.86 21.63
N HIS A 67 -21.33 19.87 21.73
CA HIS A 67 -22.74 20.03 22.07
C HIS A 67 -23.31 18.72 22.62
N TYR A 68 -24.53 18.76 23.15
CA TYR A 68 -25.26 17.59 23.60
C TYR A 68 -26.75 17.64 23.27
N TYR A 69 -27.40 16.49 23.48
CA TYR A 69 -28.83 16.26 23.31
C TYR A 69 -29.35 15.56 24.58
N ARG A 70 -30.43 16.08 25.17
CA ARG A 70 -31.11 15.39 26.29
C ARG A 70 -31.90 14.19 25.75
N ILE A 71 -31.68 13.02 26.34
CA ILE A 71 -32.38 11.78 25.99
C ILE A 71 -33.04 11.19 27.24
N LYS A 72 -34.01 10.28 27.06
CA LYS A 72 -34.82 9.73 28.17
C LYS A 72 -34.00 9.18 29.35
N ASN A 73 -32.82 8.61 29.07
CA ASN A 73 -31.98 7.91 30.05
C ASN A 73 -30.58 8.53 30.20
N GLY A 74 -30.44 9.85 30.05
CA GLY A 74 -29.18 10.58 30.26
C GLY A 74 -28.96 11.70 29.24
N VAL A 75 -27.70 11.99 28.95
CA VAL A 75 -27.31 12.92 27.88
C VAL A 75 -26.53 12.19 26.80
N ARG A 76 -26.69 12.62 25.55
CA ARG A 76 -25.80 12.23 24.46
C ARG A 76 -24.94 13.40 24.05
N CYS A 77 -23.64 13.20 24.11
CA CYS A 77 -22.61 14.19 23.86
C CYS A 77 -22.02 13.98 22.47
N HIS A 78 -21.93 15.05 21.68
CA HIS A 78 -21.12 15.04 20.46
C HIS A 78 -19.68 15.39 20.83
N ILE A 79 -18.73 14.66 20.27
CA ILE A 79 -17.31 14.78 20.54
C ILE A 79 -16.51 14.86 19.25
N VAL A 80 -15.48 15.70 19.25
CA VAL A 80 -14.54 15.87 18.14
C VAL A 80 -13.12 15.57 18.56
N VAL A 81 -12.31 15.08 17.62
CA VAL A 81 -10.85 14.93 17.75
C VAL A 81 -10.22 15.81 16.68
N PRO A 82 -9.98 17.11 16.97
CA PRO A 82 -9.63 18.11 15.94
C PRO A 82 -8.34 17.79 15.19
N GLN A 83 -7.37 17.17 15.89
CA GLN A 83 -6.10 16.74 15.31
C GLN A 83 -6.25 15.74 14.16
N TYR A 84 -7.36 15.00 14.11
CA TYR A 84 -7.51 13.81 13.27
C TYR A 84 -8.90 13.76 12.61
N ASN A 85 -9.58 14.91 12.43
CA ASN A 85 -10.87 14.99 11.70
C ASN A 85 -11.87 13.87 12.09
N ALA A 86 -11.96 13.57 13.39
CA ALA A 86 -12.90 12.56 13.89
C ALA A 86 -14.04 13.22 14.65
N HIS A 87 -15.26 12.75 14.39
CA HIS A 87 -16.51 13.29 14.93
C HIS A 87 -17.37 12.11 15.37
N GLY A 88 -18.01 12.21 16.51
CA GLY A 88 -18.72 11.08 17.09
C GLY A 88 -19.72 11.48 18.16
N ASN A 89 -20.50 10.51 18.59
CA ASN A 89 -21.47 10.70 19.67
C ASN A 89 -21.28 9.61 20.73
N TYR A 90 -21.37 9.98 22.01
CA TYR A 90 -21.35 9.03 23.12
C TYR A 90 -22.48 9.31 24.11
N ILE A 91 -22.95 8.28 24.79
CA ILE A 91 -23.95 8.38 25.85
C ILE A 91 -23.22 8.55 27.19
N MET A 92 -23.67 9.49 28.02
CA MET A 92 -23.29 9.61 29.42
C MET A 92 -24.51 9.35 30.30
N PRO A 93 -24.63 8.13 30.89
CA PRO A 93 -25.72 7.77 31.79
C PRO A 93 -25.38 8.06 33.25
N ASN A 94 -26.41 8.20 34.09
CA ASN A 94 -26.27 8.59 35.50
C ASN A 94 -26.12 7.38 36.46
N TYR A 95 -25.38 6.35 36.07
CA TYR A 95 -25.10 5.19 36.93
C TYR A 95 -23.68 4.65 36.71
N THR A 96 -23.09 4.07 37.76
CA THR A 96 -21.74 3.49 37.71
C THR A 96 -21.75 2.01 37.36
N VAL A 97 -20.62 1.53 36.86
CA VAL A 97 -20.41 0.12 36.48
C VAL A 97 -19.00 -0.33 36.90
N ILE A 98 -18.77 -1.65 36.86
CA ILE A 98 -17.44 -2.23 37.01
C ILE A 98 -16.53 -1.69 35.88
N PRO A 99 -15.31 -1.20 36.19
CA PRO A 99 -14.37 -0.67 35.20
C PRO A 99 -14.03 -1.70 34.11
N HIS A 100 -13.85 -1.24 32.87
CA HIS A 100 -13.31 -2.05 31.79
C HIS A 100 -11.86 -2.47 32.11
N ALA A 101 -11.41 -3.60 31.54
CA ALA A 101 -10.10 -4.19 31.87
C ALA A 101 -8.88 -3.29 31.53
N THR A 102 -9.08 -2.26 30.69
CA THR A 102 -8.06 -1.26 30.31
C THR A 102 -8.13 0.03 31.15
N THR A 103 -9.12 0.16 32.04
CA THR A 103 -9.28 1.29 32.95
C THR A 103 -8.37 1.14 34.19
N PRO A 104 -7.72 2.21 34.67
CA PRO A 104 -6.91 2.18 35.89
C PRO A 104 -7.71 1.72 37.11
N ALA A 105 -7.09 0.92 37.97
CA ALA A 105 -7.71 0.44 39.21
C ALA A 105 -8.18 1.57 40.15
N SER A 106 -7.57 2.76 40.08
CA SER A 106 -8.01 3.96 40.81
C SER A 106 -9.43 4.42 40.45
N CYS A 107 -9.94 4.08 39.26
CA CYS A 107 -11.25 4.48 38.77
C CYS A 107 -12.39 3.52 39.17
N ALA A 108 -12.13 2.47 39.96
CA ALA A 108 -13.07 1.36 40.17
C ALA A 108 -14.45 1.75 40.75
N HIS A 109 -14.52 2.82 41.55
CA HIS A 109 -15.77 3.36 42.11
C HIS A 109 -16.29 4.62 41.40
N GLN A 110 -15.58 5.05 40.35
CA GLN A 110 -15.83 6.27 39.58
C GLN A 110 -15.86 6.00 38.07
N SER A 111 -16.34 4.80 37.71
CA SER A 111 -16.47 4.33 36.33
C SER A 111 -17.93 4.33 35.91
N TYR A 112 -18.22 5.02 34.81
CA TYR A 112 -19.53 5.09 34.16
C TYR A 112 -19.48 4.32 32.84
N PRO A 113 -20.56 3.66 32.41
CA PRO A 113 -20.54 2.95 31.13
C PRO A 113 -20.44 3.97 29.99
N PHE A 114 -19.57 3.68 29.03
CA PHE A 114 -19.39 4.46 27.83
C PHE A 114 -19.81 3.62 26.63
N GLU A 115 -20.79 4.12 25.89
CA GLU A 115 -21.16 3.60 24.57
C GLU A 115 -21.14 4.77 23.59
N GLY A 116 -20.46 4.60 22.46
CA GLY A 116 -20.32 5.66 21.48
C GLY A 116 -19.93 5.16 20.10
N ASN A 117 -20.06 6.05 19.13
CA ASN A 117 -19.52 5.89 17.80
C ASN A 117 -18.67 7.10 17.41
N PHE A 118 -17.80 6.90 16.44
CA PHE A 118 -17.19 8.00 15.72
C PHE A 118 -16.91 7.63 14.28
N TYR A 119 -16.92 8.65 13.44
CA TYR A 119 -16.36 8.63 12.10
C TYR A 119 -15.04 9.38 12.10
N HIS A 120 -14.07 8.88 11.35
CA HIS A 120 -12.76 9.46 11.14
C HIS A 120 -12.60 9.77 9.65
N GLY A 121 -12.60 11.05 9.28
CA GLY A 121 -12.56 11.46 7.88
C GLY A 121 -11.20 11.20 7.24
N SER A 122 -11.21 10.50 6.10
CA SER A 122 -10.00 10.21 5.31
C SER A 122 -9.62 11.40 4.41
N ILE A 123 -8.61 11.22 3.56
CA ILE A 123 -8.21 12.16 2.50
C ILE A 123 -9.20 12.13 1.32
N GLY A 124 -9.88 10.99 1.11
CA GLY A 124 -10.97 10.87 0.14
C GLY A 124 -12.32 11.42 0.64
N TYR A 125 -13.34 11.35 -0.22
CA TYR A 125 -14.74 11.67 0.13
C TYR A 125 -15.40 10.53 0.94
N TYR A 126 -14.73 10.06 1.99
CA TYR A 126 -15.27 9.05 2.90
C TYR A 126 -14.68 9.19 4.31
N SER A 127 -15.41 8.64 5.27
CA SER A 127 -14.96 8.49 6.65
C SER A 127 -15.00 7.03 7.07
N ILE A 128 -14.05 6.65 7.91
CA ILE A 128 -13.97 5.33 8.53
C ILE A 128 -14.78 5.35 9.82
N TYR A 129 -15.71 4.42 9.97
CA TYR A 129 -16.57 4.28 11.13
C TYR A 129 -15.94 3.36 12.18
N ALA A 130 -16.09 3.71 13.46
CA ALA A 130 -15.96 2.80 14.59
C ALA A 130 -17.15 2.95 15.54
N GLU A 131 -17.61 1.81 16.06
CA GLU A 131 -18.46 1.74 17.25
C GLU A 131 -17.64 1.20 18.41
N ALA A 132 -17.73 1.84 19.58
CA ALA A 132 -16.89 1.57 20.72
C ALA A 132 -17.69 1.51 22.03
N SER A 133 -17.28 0.61 22.91
CA SER A 133 -17.80 0.52 24.28
C SER A 133 -16.66 0.43 25.29
N GLY A 134 -16.94 0.81 26.54
CA GLY A 134 -15.99 0.71 27.63
C GLY A 134 -16.48 1.47 28.85
N THR A 135 -15.57 2.13 29.56
CA THR A 135 -15.90 2.91 30.75
C THR A 135 -15.22 4.27 30.78
N PHE A 136 -15.99 5.29 31.14
CA PHE A 136 -15.53 6.64 31.43
C PHE A 136 -15.12 6.76 32.90
N CYS A 137 -13.93 7.29 33.17
CA CYS A 137 -13.47 7.61 34.54
C CYS A 137 -13.62 9.10 34.85
N SER A 138 -14.36 9.43 35.91
CA SER A 138 -14.55 10.84 36.33
C SER A 138 -13.36 11.45 37.08
N LEU A 139 -12.37 10.64 37.52
CA LEU A 139 -11.16 11.15 38.19
C LEU A 139 -10.20 11.86 37.23
N ASP A 140 -10.12 11.40 35.97
CA ASP A 140 -9.16 11.90 34.98
C ASP A 140 -9.82 12.30 33.65
N ASN A 141 -11.15 12.36 33.63
CA ASN A 141 -12.00 12.74 32.50
C ASN A 141 -11.69 11.96 31.20
N THR A 142 -11.28 10.70 31.33
CA THR A 142 -10.85 9.85 30.22
C THR A 142 -11.80 8.66 30.02
N ALA A 143 -12.22 8.45 28.77
CA ALA A 143 -12.95 7.25 28.35
C ALA A 143 -11.97 6.14 27.93
N TYR A 144 -12.05 4.97 28.55
CA TYR A 144 -11.25 3.79 28.24
C TYR A 144 -12.11 2.83 27.43
N ILE A 145 -11.86 2.75 26.13
CA ILE A 145 -12.81 2.17 25.17
C ILE A 145 -12.16 1.17 24.23
N ARG A 146 -12.94 0.16 23.86
CA ARG A 146 -12.60 -0.86 22.89
C ARG A 146 -13.54 -0.73 21.69
N VAL A 147 -13.00 -0.89 20.48
CA VAL A 147 -13.80 -0.87 19.26
C VAL A 147 -14.41 -2.25 19.01
N ASN A 148 -15.72 -2.26 18.80
CA ASN A 148 -16.55 -3.45 18.61
C ASN A 148 -16.86 -3.69 17.13
N ALA A 149 -17.21 -2.62 16.41
CA ALA A 149 -17.55 -2.64 14.99
C ALA A 149 -16.77 -1.57 14.22
N VAL A 150 -16.54 -1.83 12.93
CA VAL A 150 -15.92 -0.88 11.99
C VAL A 150 -16.68 -0.89 10.67
N GLY A 151 -16.56 0.18 9.88
CA GLY A 151 -17.17 0.31 8.56
C GLY A 151 -16.68 1.56 7.84
N THR A 152 -17.38 1.98 6.78
CA THR A 152 -17.06 3.20 6.03
C THR A 152 -18.33 3.88 5.52
N TYR A 153 -18.30 5.20 5.32
CA TYR A 153 -19.43 5.93 4.72
C TYR A 153 -18.93 7.13 3.89
N ASP A 154 -19.63 7.44 2.79
CA ASP A 154 -19.30 8.56 1.89
C ASP A 154 -19.73 9.90 2.50
N ILE A 155 -18.98 10.33 3.52
CA ILE A 155 -19.18 11.57 4.28
C ILE A 155 -17.83 12.12 4.73
N ASN A 156 -17.65 13.43 4.80
CA ASN A 156 -16.45 14.06 5.36
C ASN A 156 -16.71 15.55 5.72
N GLY A 157 -15.79 16.18 6.46
CA GLY A 157 -15.81 17.61 6.77
C GLY A 157 -17.10 18.08 7.45
N VAL A 158 -17.66 19.22 7.00
CA VAL A 158 -18.84 19.86 7.62
C VAL A 158 -20.08 18.95 7.63
N GLN A 159 -20.23 18.06 6.65
CA GLN A 159 -21.33 17.09 6.65
C GLN A 159 -21.17 16.08 7.80
N LEU A 160 -19.94 15.71 8.13
CA LEU A 160 -19.62 14.76 9.19
C LEU A 160 -19.92 15.34 10.58
N THR A 161 -19.60 16.62 10.81
CA THR A 161 -19.92 17.33 12.07
C THR A 161 -21.42 17.34 12.36
N ASN A 162 -22.26 17.35 11.32
CA ASN A 162 -23.71 17.44 11.42
C ASN A 162 -24.43 16.08 11.31
N ASP A 163 -23.71 14.96 11.24
CA ASP A 163 -24.32 13.64 11.11
C ASP A 163 -25.02 13.18 12.40
N ARG A 164 -26.35 13.10 12.33
CA ARG A 164 -27.21 12.57 13.41
C ARG A 164 -27.31 11.03 13.41
N GLY A 165 -26.66 10.34 12.49
CA GLY A 165 -26.82 8.89 12.30
C GLY A 165 -28.05 8.54 11.45
N GLY A 166 -28.39 7.25 11.39
CA GLY A 166 -29.57 6.79 10.64
C GLY A 166 -29.79 5.29 10.77
N TYR A 167 -31.05 4.86 10.66
CA TYR A 167 -31.48 3.48 10.94
C TYR A 167 -31.12 2.46 9.86
N GLY A 168 -30.80 2.91 8.64
CA GLY A 168 -30.41 2.07 7.53
C GLY A 168 -28.94 1.65 7.54
N TYR A 169 -28.60 0.66 6.73
CA TYR A 169 -27.20 0.30 6.46
C TYR A 169 -26.46 1.41 5.73
N ARG A 170 -25.21 1.64 6.12
CA ARG A 170 -24.28 2.61 5.56
C ARG A 170 -23.06 1.89 5.00
N LYS A 171 -22.50 2.40 3.90
CA LYS A 171 -21.28 1.93 3.25
C LYS A 171 -20.65 3.06 2.43
N SER A 172 -19.34 3.01 2.16
CA SER A 172 -18.68 3.91 1.22
C SER A 172 -18.53 3.25 -0.15
N TYR A 173 -19.15 3.84 -1.18
CA TYR A 173 -18.89 3.49 -2.58
C TYR A 173 -17.51 3.99 -3.03
N TRP A 174 -17.03 5.12 -2.49
CA TRP A 174 -15.68 5.60 -2.79
C TRP A 174 -14.62 4.60 -2.35
N TYR A 175 -14.65 4.17 -1.07
CA TYR A 175 -13.74 3.17 -0.52
C TYR A 175 -13.85 1.82 -1.24
N MET A 176 -15.07 1.40 -1.58
CA MET A 176 -15.29 0.19 -2.37
C MET A 176 -14.57 0.27 -3.72
N PHE A 177 -14.68 1.38 -4.44
CA PHE A 177 -14.04 1.58 -5.74
C PHE A 177 -12.51 1.68 -5.64
N THR A 178 -11.99 2.60 -4.83
CA THR A 178 -10.53 2.83 -4.69
C THR A 178 -9.82 1.63 -4.07
N GLY A 179 -10.42 1.01 -3.05
CA GLY A 179 -9.92 -0.21 -2.43
C GLY A 179 -9.91 -1.41 -3.39
N THR A 180 -10.98 -1.62 -4.17
CA THR A 180 -11.00 -2.66 -5.22
C THR A 180 -9.90 -2.43 -6.25
N LEU A 181 -9.73 -1.20 -6.73
CA LEU A 181 -8.66 -0.85 -7.67
C LEU A 181 -7.27 -1.16 -7.09
N PHE A 182 -7.01 -0.82 -5.82
CA PHE A 182 -5.73 -1.09 -5.19
C PHE A 182 -5.49 -2.58 -4.94
N ILE A 183 -6.52 -3.34 -4.55
CA ILE A 183 -6.46 -4.80 -4.42
C ILE A 183 -6.16 -5.46 -5.77
N LEU A 184 -6.78 -5.01 -6.87
CA LEU A 184 -6.49 -5.51 -8.22
C LEU A 184 -5.04 -5.24 -8.62
N VAL A 185 -4.53 -4.01 -8.41
CA VAL A 185 -3.12 -3.68 -8.66
C VAL A 185 -2.18 -4.60 -7.89
N ARG A 186 -2.43 -4.81 -6.58
CA ARG A 186 -1.64 -5.73 -5.75
C ARG A 186 -1.72 -7.19 -6.25
N ALA A 187 -2.90 -7.66 -6.65
CA ALA A 187 -3.09 -9.00 -7.19
C ALA A 187 -2.32 -9.21 -8.51
N PHE A 188 -2.31 -8.23 -9.42
CA PHE A 188 -1.48 -8.28 -10.62
C PHE A 188 0.02 -8.24 -10.30
N THR A 189 0.44 -7.42 -9.33
CA THR A 189 1.84 -7.40 -8.83
C THR A 189 2.27 -8.76 -8.28
N LEU A 190 1.43 -9.40 -7.47
CA LEU A 190 1.68 -10.75 -6.96
C LEU A 190 1.72 -11.79 -8.08
N ARG A 191 0.78 -11.76 -9.02
CA ARG A 191 0.76 -12.68 -10.18
C ARG A 191 2.03 -12.57 -11.03
N ARG A 192 2.48 -11.35 -11.37
CA ARG A 192 3.74 -11.20 -12.14
C ARG A 192 4.95 -11.66 -11.35
N SER A 193 4.99 -11.36 -10.05
CA SER A 193 6.07 -11.80 -9.15
C SER A 193 6.16 -13.32 -9.06
N PHE A 194 5.03 -14.02 -8.87
CA PHE A 194 4.96 -15.48 -8.83
C PHE A 194 5.55 -16.11 -10.09
N VAL A 195 5.12 -15.64 -11.27
CA VAL A 195 5.64 -16.15 -12.55
C VAL A 195 7.12 -15.82 -12.73
N SER A 196 7.57 -14.63 -12.31
CA SER A 196 9.00 -14.26 -12.35
C SER A 196 9.83 -15.19 -11.46
N CYS A 197 9.41 -15.41 -10.21
CA CYS A 197 10.07 -16.32 -9.27
C CYS A 197 10.10 -17.77 -9.78
N LYS A 198 9.01 -18.24 -10.40
CA LYS A 198 8.94 -19.58 -11.00
C LYS A 198 9.88 -19.73 -12.19
N ARG A 199 9.97 -18.71 -13.06
CA ARG A 199 10.92 -18.70 -14.19
C ARG A 199 12.37 -18.59 -13.75
N PHE A 200 12.65 -17.80 -12.72
CA PHE A 200 13.98 -17.69 -12.11
C PHE A 200 14.45 -19.04 -11.55
N ALA A 201 13.63 -19.68 -10.71
CA ALA A 201 13.92 -21.02 -10.20
C ALA A 201 14.18 -22.02 -11.33
N LYS A 202 13.26 -22.12 -12.32
CA LYS A 202 13.43 -23.03 -13.47
C LYS A 202 14.71 -22.75 -14.27
N ARG A 203 15.12 -21.47 -14.40
CA ARG A 203 16.37 -21.09 -15.07
C ARG A 203 17.58 -21.56 -14.27
N CYS A 204 17.57 -21.40 -12.95
CA CYS A 204 18.61 -21.92 -12.08
C CYS A 204 18.68 -23.46 -12.15
N ASP A 205 17.54 -24.16 -12.13
CA ASP A 205 17.48 -25.62 -12.29
C ASP A 205 18.12 -26.09 -13.61
N PHE A 206 17.80 -25.43 -14.74
CA PHE A 206 18.42 -25.71 -16.05
C PHE A 206 19.94 -25.47 -16.10
N MET A 207 20.47 -24.67 -15.19
CA MET A 207 21.88 -24.31 -15.12
C MET A 207 22.65 -25.09 -14.05
N GLY A 208 22.00 -26.05 -13.37
CA GLY A 208 22.60 -26.80 -12.25
C GLY A 208 22.80 -25.99 -10.98
N GLU A 209 22.10 -24.86 -10.85
CA GLU A 209 22.38 -23.80 -9.86
C GLU A 209 21.38 -23.82 -8.70
N SER A 210 21.82 -24.15 -7.48
CA SER A 210 20.93 -24.13 -6.30
C SER A 210 20.55 -22.70 -5.88
N VAL A 211 19.29 -22.46 -5.49
CA VAL A 211 18.85 -21.13 -5.02
C VAL A 211 18.83 -21.09 -3.50
N ARG A 212 19.66 -20.23 -2.90
CA ARG A 212 19.74 -20.09 -1.43
C ARG A 212 18.60 -19.21 -0.90
N ILE A 213 18.26 -19.35 0.39
CA ILE A 213 17.14 -18.61 1.01
C ILE A 213 17.32 -17.08 0.87
N GLN A 214 18.52 -16.56 1.11
CA GLN A 214 18.82 -15.13 0.95
C GLN A 214 18.58 -14.64 -0.50
N GLU A 215 18.99 -15.44 -1.49
CA GLU A 215 18.81 -15.15 -2.92
C GLU A 215 17.31 -15.15 -3.27
N ALA A 216 16.56 -16.11 -2.75
CA ALA A 216 15.11 -16.18 -2.92
C ALA A 216 14.36 -15.01 -2.26
N VAL A 217 14.83 -14.49 -1.12
CA VAL A 217 14.24 -13.30 -0.44
C VAL A 217 14.46 -12.05 -1.29
N VAL A 218 15.71 -11.80 -1.71
CA VAL A 218 16.08 -10.65 -2.56
C VAL A 218 15.29 -10.68 -3.87
N TYR A 219 15.32 -11.79 -4.60
CA TYR A 219 14.61 -11.90 -5.88
C TYR A 219 13.10 -11.76 -5.73
N ALA A 220 12.50 -12.36 -4.69
CA ALA A 220 11.07 -12.19 -4.41
C ALA A 220 10.72 -10.72 -4.15
N GLN A 221 11.50 -10.02 -3.32
CA GLN A 221 11.24 -8.62 -2.96
C GLN A 221 11.41 -7.65 -4.14
N GLU A 222 12.43 -7.81 -5.00
CA GLU A 222 12.52 -7.04 -6.26
C GLU A 222 11.32 -7.32 -7.18
N SER A 223 10.95 -8.61 -7.35
CA SER A 223 9.85 -9.00 -8.25
C SER A 223 8.47 -8.47 -7.83
N MET A 224 8.30 -8.11 -6.56
CA MET A 224 7.08 -7.56 -5.96
C MET A 224 7.07 -6.01 -5.87
N ARG A 225 8.01 -5.33 -6.51
CA ARG A 225 7.93 -3.88 -6.73
C ARG A 225 6.54 -3.49 -7.25
N LEU A 226 5.97 -2.38 -6.75
CA LEU A 226 4.61 -1.96 -7.10
C LEU A 226 4.55 -1.31 -8.50
N SER A 227 5.47 -0.40 -8.78
CA SER A 227 5.68 0.18 -10.12
C SER A 227 6.29 -0.85 -11.08
N ALA A 228 5.90 -0.81 -12.37
CA ALA A 228 6.58 -1.56 -13.41
C ALA A 228 7.86 -0.85 -13.89
N HIS A 229 8.76 -1.58 -14.55
CA HIS A 229 9.91 -0.98 -15.22
C HIS A 229 9.42 -0.07 -16.37
N GLY A 230 9.92 1.17 -16.43
CA GLY A 230 9.46 2.19 -17.37
C GLY A 230 8.17 2.93 -16.94
N ALA A 231 7.70 2.77 -15.71
CA ALA A 231 6.59 3.55 -15.18
C ALA A 231 6.89 5.06 -15.17
N ARG A 232 6.09 5.86 -15.90
CA ARG A 232 6.08 7.33 -15.78
C ARG A 232 5.65 7.80 -14.38
N ASN A 233 6.11 8.98 -13.96
CA ASN A 233 5.79 9.53 -12.63
C ASN A 233 4.30 9.78 -12.37
N PHE A 234 3.47 10.04 -13.38
CA PHE A 234 2.02 10.10 -13.20
C PHE A 234 1.44 8.75 -12.70
N HIS A 235 1.91 7.62 -13.23
CA HIS A 235 1.50 6.30 -12.72
C HIS A 235 1.98 6.07 -11.29
N ARG A 236 3.19 6.54 -10.95
CA ARG A 236 3.72 6.46 -9.58
C ARG A 236 2.91 7.32 -8.60
N LEU A 237 2.47 8.51 -9.03
CA LEU A 237 1.61 9.39 -8.24
C LEU A 237 0.24 8.75 -7.97
N LEU A 238 -0.37 8.10 -8.98
CA LEU A 238 -1.61 7.35 -8.79
C LEU A 238 -1.43 6.16 -7.84
N LEU A 239 -0.33 5.40 -7.97
CA LEU A 239 0.01 4.32 -7.03
C LEU A 239 0.26 4.84 -5.61
N LEU A 240 0.90 6.00 -5.48
CA LEU A 240 1.16 6.65 -4.20
C LEU A 240 -0.14 7.09 -3.53
N PHE A 241 -1.06 7.69 -4.28
CA PHE A 241 -2.40 8.04 -3.79
C PHE A 241 -3.13 6.79 -3.26
N LEU A 242 -3.21 5.71 -4.04
CA LEU A 242 -3.85 4.47 -3.61
C LEU A 242 -3.15 3.85 -2.39
N LEU A 243 -1.82 3.88 -2.33
CA LEU A 243 -1.05 3.36 -1.20
C LEU A 243 -1.30 4.16 0.09
N VAL A 244 -1.43 5.49 0.00
CA VAL A 244 -1.71 6.35 1.16
C VAL A 244 -3.17 6.21 1.60
N ASP A 245 -4.12 6.43 0.69
CA ASP A 245 -5.56 6.45 0.97
C ASP A 245 -6.10 5.07 1.40
N GLN A 246 -5.65 3.98 0.75
CA GLN A 246 -6.18 2.64 1.01
C GLN A 246 -5.27 1.77 1.87
N GLY A 247 -3.94 1.96 1.82
CA GLY A 247 -2.98 1.23 2.65
C GLY A 247 -2.75 1.92 3.99
N VAL A 248 -2.08 3.07 3.96
CA VAL A 248 -1.61 3.78 5.17
C VAL A 248 -2.76 4.22 6.07
N MET A 249 -3.82 4.84 5.53
CA MET A 249 -4.97 5.30 6.35
C MET A 249 -5.76 4.13 6.96
N SER A 250 -6.02 3.06 6.20
CA SER A 250 -6.68 1.85 6.71
C SER A 250 -5.86 1.21 7.84
N ASP A 251 -4.55 1.12 7.68
CA ASP A 251 -3.65 0.54 8.70
C ASP A 251 -3.56 1.42 9.95
N PHE A 252 -3.48 2.75 9.82
CA PHE A 252 -3.51 3.67 10.95
C PHE A 252 -4.81 3.53 11.75
N PHE A 253 -5.97 3.48 11.09
CA PHE A 253 -7.24 3.32 11.79
C PHE A 253 -7.36 1.95 12.47
N LEU A 254 -6.98 0.86 11.79
CA LEU A 254 -7.02 -0.47 12.41
C LEU A 254 -6.03 -0.60 13.58
N LEU A 255 -4.88 0.07 13.53
CA LEU A 255 -3.96 0.12 14.66
C LEU A 255 -4.51 0.93 15.84
N SER A 256 -5.23 2.01 15.56
CA SER A 256 -5.88 2.86 16.57
C SER A 256 -7.08 2.17 17.23
N THR A 257 -7.54 1.03 16.72
CA THR A 257 -8.78 0.36 17.13
C THR A 257 -8.62 -1.12 17.52
N GLN A 258 -7.51 -1.79 17.14
CA GLN A 258 -7.26 -3.19 17.47
C GLN A 258 -6.24 -3.38 18.59
N GLU A 259 -6.63 -4.11 19.63
CA GLU A 259 -5.77 -4.48 20.75
C GLU A 259 -5.00 -5.80 20.53
N GLY A 260 -4.00 -6.04 21.38
CA GLY A 260 -3.29 -7.31 21.48
C GLY A 260 -2.47 -7.68 20.23
N LEU A 261 -2.42 -8.98 19.93
CA LEU A 261 -1.59 -9.53 18.86
C LEU A 261 -1.97 -9.00 17.47
N PHE A 262 -3.27 -8.78 17.21
CA PHE A 262 -3.72 -8.27 15.91
C PHE A 262 -3.29 -6.82 15.68
N GLY A 263 -3.37 -5.95 16.70
CA GLY A 263 -2.83 -4.58 16.61
C GLY A 263 -1.32 -4.56 16.32
N ARG A 264 -0.56 -5.47 16.94
CA ARG A 264 0.89 -5.64 16.65
C ARG A 264 1.17 -6.17 15.24
N ILE A 265 0.32 -7.02 14.68
CA ILE A 265 0.45 -7.47 13.28
C ILE A 265 0.11 -6.31 12.33
N GLN A 266 -0.90 -5.49 12.65
CA GLN A 266 -1.25 -4.32 11.83
C GLN A 266 -0.14 -3.25 11.84
N SER A 267 0.59 -3.08 12.95
CA SER A 267 1.69 -2.11 13.03
C SER A 267 2.85 -2.46 12.09
N ILE A 268 3.08 -3.75 11.83
CA ILE A 268 4.04 -4.22 10.81
C ILE A 268 3.54 -3.90 9.39
N SER A 269 2.23 -4.07 9.12
CA SER A 269 1.63 -3.68 7.83
C SER A 269 1.78 -2.17 7.58
N LEU A 270 1.52 -1.34 8.59
CA LEU A 270 1.69 0.10 8.50
C LEU A 270 3.14 0.47 8.14
N GLY A 271 4.12 -0.12 8.83
CA GLY A 271 5.54 0.06 8.52
C GLY A 271 5.87 -0.30 7.07
N TYR A 272 5.39 -1.45 6.59
CA TYR A 272 5.59 -1.91 5.22
C TYR A 272 4.96 -0.94 4.18
N ASN A 273 3.75 -0.43 4.45
CA ASN A 273 3.10 0.55 3.59
C ASN A 273 3.83 1.90 3.61
N LEU A 274 4.33 2.37 4.75
CA LEU A 274 5.18 3.57 4.86
C LEU A 274 6.53 3.42 4.14
N SER A 275 7.20 2.26 4.23
CA SER A 275 8.38 2.01 3.40
C SER A 275 8.03 1.90 1.92
N GLY A 276 6.81 1.49 1.57
CA GLY A 276 6.28 1.57 0.20
C GLY A 276 6.17 3.01 -0.30
N VAL A 277 5.64 3.91 0.54
CA VAL A 277 5.57 5.37 0.27
C VAL A 277 6.97 5.93 0.06
N MET A 278 7.90 5.66 1.00
CA MET A 278 9.29 6.12 0.91
C MET A 278 10.00 5.60 -0.36
N SER A 279 9.79 4.33 -0.72
CA SER A 279 10.32 3.73 -1.95
C SER A 279 9.75 4.40 -3.20
N MET A 280 8.43 4.63 -3.26
CA MET A 280 7.79 5.23 -4.44
C MET A 280 8.23 6.69 -4.65
N LEU A 281 8.33 7.47 -3.56
CA LEU A 281 8.85 8.83 -3.60
C LEU A 281 10.30 8.87 -4.07
N PHE A 282 11.16 8.00 -3.53
CA PHE A 282 12.55 7.92 -3.97
C PHE A 282 12.68 7.52 -5.44
N GLU A 283 11.90 6.55 -5.92
CA GLU A 283 11.86 6.19 -7.35
C GLU A 283 11.44 7.36 -8.25
N MET A 284 10.50 8.20 -7.80
CA MET A 284 10.09 9.40 -8.54
C MET A 284 11.26 10.37 -8.67
N VAL A 285 11.92 10.73 -7.57
CA VAL A 285 13.09 11.62 -7.53
C VAL A 285 14.25 11.05 -8.36
N GLU A 286 14.50 9.74 -8.24
CA GLU A 286 15.55 9.03 -9.00
C GLU A 286 15.32 9.14 -10.51
N THR A 287 14.10 8.91 -10.99
CA THR A 287 13.79 9.04 -12.43
C THR A 287 13.63 10.47 -12.94
N MET A 288 13.61 11.47 -12.06
CA MET A 288 13.70 12.88 -12.45
C MET A 288 15.15 13.37 -12.58
N ASN A 289 16.13 12.49 -12.30
CA ASN A 289 17.57 12.82 -12.26
C ASN A 289 17.90 14.00 -11.32
N TRP A 290 17.11 14.18 -10.25
CA TRP A 290 17.25 15.26 -9.28
C TRP A 290 18.38 15.04 -8.25
N MET A 291 19.06 13.89 -8.30
CA MET A 291 20.17 13.56 -7.40
C MET A 291 21.41 13.17 -8.19
N HIS A 292 22.57 13.68 -7.77
CA HIS A 292 23.86 13.24 -8.28
C HIS A 292 24.13 11.78 -7.92
N GLU A 293 24.83 11.05 -8.80
CA GLU A 293 25.04 9.60 -8.70
C GLU A 293 25.63 9.14 -7.36
N LYS A 294 26.62 9.88 -6.83
CA LYS A 294 27.19 9.62 -5.49
C LYS A 294 26.11 9.66 -4.39
N LEU A 295 25.26 10.69 -4.40
CA LEU A 295 24.19 10.86 -3.41
C LEU A 295 23.12 9.78 -3.58
N ARG A 296 22.72 9.46 -4.83
CA ARG A 296 21.78 8.38 -5.15
C ARG A 296 22.25 7.04 -4.57
N CYS A 297 23.50 6.67 -4.81
CA CYS A 297 24.12 5.46 -4.26
C CYS A 297 24.18 5.47 -2.73
N GLN A 298 24.64 6.58 -2.13
CA GLN A 298 24.75 6.72 -0.67
C GLN A 298 23.39 6.59 0.02
N THR A 299 22.35 7.26 -0.51
CA THR A 299 20.98 7.16 0.01
C THR A 299 20.41 5.76 -0.15
N LYS A 300 20.66 5.07 -1.29
CA LYS A 300 20.25 3.66 -1.42
C LYS A 300 20.91 2.77 -0.36
N LYS A 301 22.22 2.90 -0.16
CA LYS A 301 22.95 2.11 0.86
C LYS A 301 22.46 2.37 2.28
N LEU A 302 22.15 3.62 2.63
CA LEU A 302 21.69 3.98 3.97
C LEU A 302 20.23 3.59 4.26
N LEU A 303 19.31 3.81 3.32
CA LEU A 303 17.86 3.75 3.58
C LEU A 303 17.12 2.62 2.83
N PHE A 304 17.73 2.10 1.77
CA PHE A 304 17.14 1.14 0.83
C PHE A 304 18.07 -0.08 0.68
N ASN A 305 18.45 -0.68 1.80
CA ASN A 305 19.23 -1.92 1.82
C ASN A 305 18.45 -3.08 2.45
N TYR A 306 18.72 -4.31 1.98
CA TYR A 306 18.04 -5.53 2.43
C TYR A 306 18.27 -5.86 3.91
N GLU A 307 19.43 -5.52 4.46
CA GLU A 307 19.81 -5.83 5.83
C GLU A 307 18.97 -5.05 6.87
N THR A 308 18.61 -3.80 6.58
CA THR A 308 17.83 -2.94 7.49
C THR A 308 16.37 -2.72 7.07
N VAL A 309 15.95 -3.19 5.89
CA VAL A 309 14.60 -2.93 5.33
C VAL A 309 13.44 -3.42 6.21
N LEU A 310 13.66 -4.31 7.19
CA LEU A 310 12.61 -4.70 8.14
C LEU A 310 12.83 -4.12 9.55
N ILE A 311 14.05 -3.69 9.88
CA ILE A 311 14.40 -3.23 11.23
C ILE A 311 13.66 -1.94 11.58
N GLY A 312 13.60 -0.98 10.65
CA GLY A 312 12.91 0.28 10.88
C GLY A 312 11.40 0.11 11.07
N GLU A 313 10.78 -0.79 10.31
CA GLU A 313 9.39 -1.18 10.46
C GLU A 313 9.10 -1.82 11.82
N PHE A 314 9.92 -2.79 12.25
CA PHE A 314 9.74 -3.44 13.57
C PHE A 314 9.92 -2.47 14.74
N ILE A 315 10.90 -1.55 14.67
CA ILE A 315 11.10 -0.54 15.73
C ILE A 315 9.93 0.45 15.73
N THR A 316 9.51 0.96 14.56
CA THR A 316 8.35 1.85 14.44
C THR A 316 7.10 1.20 15.01
N ALA A 317 6.84 -0.05 14.64
CA ALA A 317 5.76 -0.88 15.17
C ALA A 317 5.77 -0.99 16.70
N GLY A 318 6.95 -1.11 17.31
CA GLY A 318 7.12 -1.21 18.77
C GLY A 318 6.92 0.11 19.51
N VAL A 319 7.28 1.26 18.93
CA VAL A 319 7.20 2.58 19.60
C VAL A 319 5.94 3.38 19.27
N LEU A 320 5.13 2.95 18.30
CA LEU A 320 4.02 3.74 17.76
C LEU A 320 2.96 4.16 18.80
N GLN A 321 2.58 3.29 19.74
CA GLN A 321 1.62 3.63 20.80
C GLN A 321 2.16 4.73 21.74
N VAL A 322 3.46 4.68 22.05
CA VAL A 322 4.16 5.70 22.84
C VAL A 322 4.22 7.01 22.06
N TYR A 323 4.53 6.94 20.76
CA TYR A 323 4.57 8.11 19.88
C TYR A 323 3.21 8.79 19.75
N LEU A 324 2.13 8.04 19.48
CA LEU A 324 0.75 8.54 19.43
C LEU A 324 0.33 9.23 20.73
N THR A 325 0.60 8.58 21.87
CA THR A 325 0.32 9.15 23.20
C THR A 325 1.16 10.40 23.49
N GLY A 326 2.40 10.45 23.00
CA GLY A 326 3.26 11.63 23.05
C GLY A 326 2.74 12.80 22.21
N LEU A 327 2.25 12.51 21.00
CA LEU A 327 1.59 13.51 20.13
C LEU A 327 0.32 14.06 20.80
N SER A 328 -0.52 13.21 21.40
CA SER A 328 -1.69 13.65 22.17
C SER A 328 -1.29 14.58 23.34
N LYS A 329 -0.18 14.31 24.04
CA LYS A 329 0.29 15.18 25.13
C LYS A 329 1.02 16.45 24.65
N SER A 330 1.28 16.60 23.36
CA SER A 330 1.94 17.78 22.77
C SER A 330 0.97 18.96 22.56
N ARG A 331 1.49 20.09 22.06
CA ARG A 331 0.68 21.25 21.65
C ARG A 331 -0.38 20.95 20.58
N LEU A 332 -0.33 19.78 19.91
CA LEU A 332 -1.40 19.33 19.02
C LEU A 332 -2.76 19.22 19.74
N ARG A 333 -2.80 19.03 21.07
CA ARG A 333 -4.07 19.03 21.82
C ARG A 333 -4.82 20.36 21.71
N ASP A 334 -4.11 21.48 21.58
CA ASP A 334 -4.63 22.84 21.64
C ASP A 334 -5.11 23.32 20.23
N THR A 335 -5.61 22.40 19.40
CA THR A 335 -5.97 22.63 17.99
C THR A 335 -7.44 22.94 17.73
N VAL A 336 -8.32 22.85 18.75
CA VAL A 336 -9.76 23.16 18.63
C VAL A 336 -9.99 24.54 17.96
N PRO A 337 -9.39 25.66 18.43
CA PRO A 337 -9.71 26.98 17.87
C PRO A 337 -9.27 27.13 16.40
N ALA A 338 -8.19 26.45 16.01
CA ALA A 338 -7.72 26.42 14.63
C ALA A 338 -8.61 25.54 13.73
N ALA A 339 -9.15 24.44 14.25
CA ALA A 339 -10.07 23.57 13.53
C ALA A 339 -11.44 24.23 13.30
N GLU A 340 -11.91 25.01 14.27
CA GLU A 340 -13.14 25.81 14.15
C GLU A 340 -12.97 26.99 13.19
N LEU A 341 -11.81 27.67 13.22
CA LEU A 341 -11.51 28.81 12.34
C LEU A 341 -11.26 28.39 10.88
N VAL A 342 -10.56 27.28 10.64
CA VAL A 342 -10.14 26.85 9.29
C VAL A 342 -11.02 25.72 8.77
N SER A 343 -10.89 24.54 9.38
CA SER A 343 -11.72 23.35 9.17
C SER A 343 -11.14 22.17 9.95
N TYR A 344 -12.01 21.35 10.56
CA TYR A 344 -11.67 20.04 11.10
C TYR A 344 -10.96 19.13 10.09
N TYR A 345 -11.34 19.20 8.81
CA TYR A 345 -10.70 18.42 7.73
C TYR A 345 -9.24 18.83 7.50
N VAL A 346 -8.97 20.14 7.45
CA VAL A 346 -7.62 20.67 7.23
C VAL A 346 -6.71 20.36 8.43
N MET A 347 -7.23 20.51 9.65
CA MET A 347 -6.46 20.16 10.86
C MET A 347 -6.22 18.65 11.00
N GLY A 348 -7.16 17.81 10.57
CA GLY A 348 -6.93 16.37 10.43
C GLY A 348 -5.80 16.02 9.46
N LEU A 349 -5.78 16.65 8.29
CA LEU A 349 -4.69 16.48 7.32
C LEU A 349 -3.34 16.87 7.92
N VAL A 350 -3.27 18.00 8.64
CA VAL A 350 -2.05 18.43 9.34
C VAL A 350 -1.61 17.41 10.40
N GLY A 351 -2.52 16.91 11.25
CA GLY A 351 -2.19 15.90 12.25
C GLY A 351 -1.72 14.57 11.64
N HIS A 352 -2.32 14.14 10.54
CA HIS A 352 -1.85 12.96 9.79
C HIS A 352 -0.49 13.16 9.15
N ILE A 353 -0.19 14.35 8.61
CA ILE A 353 1.14 14.69 8.10
C ILE A 353 2.17 14.62 9.22
N VAL A 354 1.89 15.20 10.39
CA VAL A 354 2.81 15.12 11.54
C VAL A 354 3.04 13.67 11.98
N LEU A 355 1.97 12.88 12.10
CA LEU A 355 2.02 11.46 12.45
C LEU A 355 2.85 10.64 11.45
N ALA A 356 2.60 10.81 10.15
CA ALA A 356 3.31 10.10 9.08
C ALA A 356 4.78 10.51 9.01
N LEU A 357 5.09 11.81 9.13
CA LEU A 357 6.47 12.31 9.14
C LEU A 357 7.26 11.78 10.34
N GLY A 358 6.66 11.69 11.53
CA GLY A 358 7.32 11.07 12.69
C GLY A 358 7.61 9.59 12.50
N CYS A 359 6.64 8.82 12.00
CA CYS A 359 6.84 7.39 11.68
C CYS A 359 7.95 7.21 10.62
N LEU A 360 7.94 8.02 9.56
CA LEU A 360 9.00 8.01 8.53
C LEU A 360 10.36 8.42 9.10
N SER A 361 10.41 9.38 10.03
CA SER A 361 11.65 9.82 10.68
C SER A 361 12.27 8.69 11.52
N ILE A 362 11.45 7.92 12.24
CA ILE A 362 11.89 6.73 12.99
C ILE A 362 12.43 5.67 12.02
N ILE A 363 11.72 5.36 10.93
CA ILE A 363 12.18 4.39 9.90
C ILE A 363 13.52 4.85 9.29
N ILE A 364 13.64 6.12 8.91
CA ILE A 364 14.85 6.68 8.28
C ILE A 364 16.04 6.62 9.25
N ALA A 365 15.87 7.10 10.49
CA ALA A 365 16.94 7.11 11.48
C ALA A 365 17.41 5.70 11.85
N THR A 366 16.49 4.78 12.12
CA THR A 366 16.81 3.39 12.49
C THR A 366 17.49 2.63 11.36
N ARG A 367 17.04 2.79 10.10
CA ARG A 367 17.70 2.20 8.93
C ARG A 367 19.10 2.76 8.70
N ALA A 368 19.27 4.08 8.73
CA ALA A 368 20.58 4.71 8.57
C ALA A 368 21.57 4.28 9.67
N ILE A 369 21.16 4.29 10.94
CA ILE A 369 21.98 3.82 12.06
C ILE A 369 22.33 2.34 11.87
N GLY A 370 21.35 1.49 11.55
CA GLY A 370 21.57 0.07 11.28
C GLY A 370 22.56 -0.18 10.14
N ALA A 371 22.46 0.60 9.05
CA ALA A 371 23.34 0.48 7.88
C ALA A 371 24.77 0.92 8.20
N ILE A 372 24.94 2.00 8.97
CA ILE A 372 26.24 2.50 9.44
C ILE A 372 26.91 1.45 10.34
N ILE A 373 26.17 0.89 11.32
CA ILE A 373 26.67 -0.16 12.21
C ILE A 373 27.02 -1.41 11.40
N PHE A 374 26.13 -1.88 10.53
CA PHE A 374 26.36 -3.05 9.69
C PHE A 374 27.62 -2.89 8.82
N VAL A 375 27.76 -1.77 8.10
CA VAL A 375 28.94 -1.53 7.25
C VAL A 375 30.21 -1.41 8.07
N LYS A 376 30.17 -0.77 9.25
CA LYS A 376 31.35 -0.65 10.12
C LYS A 376 31.80 -2.02 10.65
N LEU A 377 30.87 -2.90 11.01
CA LEU A 377 31.18 -4.26 11.47
C LEU A 377 31.65 -5.17 10.33
N GLN A 378 30.99 -5.13 9.18
CA GLN A 378 31.23 -6.05 8.06
C GLN A 378 32.50 -5.72 7.25
N PHE A 379 32.85 -4.44 7.11
CA PHE A 379 33.95 -3.97 6.26
C PHE A 379 35.04 -3.20 7.02
N GLY A 380 34.89 -2.95 8.32
CA GLY A 380 35.80 -2.14 9.13
C GLY A 380 35.82 -0.64 8.80
N THR A 381 35.25 -0.22 7.65
CA THR A 381 35.32 1.14 7.10
C THR A 381 33.97 1.64 6.60
N LEU A 382 33.68 2.92 6.82
CA LEU A 382 32.46 3.58 6.33
C LEU A 382 32.57 4.05 4.86
N ARG A 383 33.76 3.98 4.25
CA ARG A 383 33.99 4.43 2.84
C ARG A 383 33.12 3.68 1.82
N VAL A 384 32.66 2.47 2.17
CA VAL A 384 31.69 1.67 1.41
C VAL A 384 30.37 2.42 1.14
N LEU A 385 29.92 3.28 2.06
CA LEU A 385 28.70 4.08 1.91
C LEU A 385 28.84 5.18 0.86
N GLU A 386 30.04 5.74 0.69
CA GLU A 386 30.31 6.87 -0.21
C GLU A 386 30.77 6.47 -1.62
N LYS A 387 31.40 5.30 -1.76
CA LYS A 387 31.90 4.81 -3.05
C LYS A 387 30.73 4.44 -3.98
N THR A 388 30.87 4.75 -5.26
CA THR A 388 29.96 4.26 -6.32
C THR A 388 30.40 2.86 -6.78
N CYS A 389 29.53 2.16 -7.52
CA CYS A 389 29.83 0.89 -8.16
C CYS A 389 29.19 0.91 -9.55
N SER A 390 29.91 0.46 -10.59
CA SER A 390 29.40 0.42 -11.96
C SER A 390 28.10 -0.37 -12.10
N VAL A 391 27.92 -1.44 -11.31
CA VAL A 391 26.71 -2.27 -11.27
C VAL A 391 25.50 -1.48 -10.70
N ASP A 392 25.70 -0.70 -9.64
CA ASP A 392 24.65 0.14 -9.05
C ASP A 392 24.20 1.24 -10.02
N ALA A 393 25.14 1.80 -10.78
CA ALA A 393 24.89 2.79 -11.84
C ALA A 393 24.10 2.18 -13.02
N ALA A 394 24.54 1.02 -13.54
CA ALA A 394 23.84 0.31 -14.63
C ALA A 394 22.42 -0.13 -14.24
N LEU A 395 22.21 -0.54 -12.99
CA LEU A 395 20.88 -0.85 -12.47
C LEU A 395 20.03 0.42 -12.31
N GLY A 396 20.60 1.50 -11.82
CA GLY A 396 19.91 2.78 -11.66
C GLY A 396 18.61 2.62 -10.86
N ALA A 397 17.51 3.12 -11.43
CA ALA A 397 16.16 3.00 -10.88
C ALA A 397 15.51 1.62 -11.03
N ARG A 398 16.16 0.63 -11.66
CA ARG A 398 15.60 -0.72 -11.90
C ARG A 398 15.68 -1.60 -10.65
N SER A 399 16.77 -1.51 -9.89
CA SER A 399 16.86 -2.11 -8.55
C SER A 399 16.18 -1.23 -7.50
N LYS A 400 15.33 -1.83 -6.66
CA LYS A 400 14.65 -1.17 -5.54
C LYS A 400 15.58 -1.06 -4.32
N LEU A 401 16.33 -2.11 -4.00
CA LEU A 401 17.16 -2.20 -2.79
C LEU A 401 18.58 -2.71 -3.10
N ILE A 402 19.55 -2.32 -2.27
CA ILE A 402 20.95 -2.79 -2.32
C ILE A 402 21.19 -3.89 -1.28
N LEU A 403 21.99 -4.91 -1.61
CA LEU A 403 22.40 -5.95 -0.65
C LEU A 403 23.80 -5.63 -0.12
N LEU A 404 23.91 -5.03 1.06
CA LEU A 404 25.19 -4.55 1.61
C LEU A 404 26.18 -5.69 1.89
N SER A 405 25.70 -6.81 2.43
CA SER A 405 26.46 -8.06 2.63
C SER A 405 26.99 -8.66 1.31
N GLY A 406 26.36 -8.26 0.20
CA GLY A 406 26.67 -8.73 -1.14
C GLY A 406 27.93 -8.11 -1.77
N TYR A 407 28.41 -6.98 -1.24
CA TYR A 407 29.65 -6.39 -1.71
C TYR A 407 30.90 -7.18 -1.31
N HIS A 408 31.91 -7.07 -2.16
CA HIS A 408 33.31 -7.40 -1.97
C HIS A 408 34.08 -6.07 -2.04
N TRP A 409 34.81 -5.74 -0.98
CA TRP A 409 35.59 -4.51 -0.88
C TRP A 409 37.05 -4.84 -1.15
N GLU A 410 37.59 -4.32 -2.25
CA GLU A 410 38.91 -4.69 -2.78
C GLU A 410 39.59 -3.44 -3.31
N ASN A 411 40.83 -3.18 -2.87
CA ASN A 411 41.66 -2.04 -3.30
C ASN A 411 40.99 -0.65 -3.21
N GLY A 412 40.02 -0.49 -2.30
CA GLY A 412 39.27 0.76 -2.12
C GLY A 412 38.06 0.93 -3.06
N GLU A 413 37.72 -0.09 -3.83
CA GLU A 413 36.57 -0.13 -4.74
C GLU A 413 35.56 -1.22 -4.36
N LEU A 414 34.35 -1.13 -4.94
CA LEU A 414 33.23 -2.00 -4.65
C LEU A 414 32.90 -2.93 -5.81
N TYR A 415 32.82 -4.22 -5.52
CA TYR A 415 32.37 -5.26 -6.45
C TYR A 415 31.23 -6.06 -5.83
N TYR A 416 30.34 -6.61 -6.65
CA TYR A 416 29.32 -7.58 -6.23
C TYR A 416 29.81 -9.01 -6.44
N LYS A 417 29.46 -9.89 -5.50
CA LYS A 417 29.70 -11.34 -5.60
C LYS A 417 28.77 -11.97 -6.66
N PRO A 418 29.22 -13.00 -7.41
CA PRO A 418 28.40 -13.75 -8.38
C PRO A 418 26.99 -14.11 -7.90
N SER A 419 26.90 -14.67 -6.69
CA SER A 419 25.64 -15.11 -6.08
C SER A 419 24.67 -13.96 -5.75
N VAL A 420 25.16 -12.72 -5.67
CA VAL A 420 24.36 -11.53 -5.42
C VAL A 420 23.82 -10.95 -6.72
N LEU A 421 24.63 -10.97 -7.78
CA LEU A 421 24.18 -10.68 -9.14
C LEU A 421 23.01 -11.63 -9.49
N LYS A 422 23.18 -12.93 -9.25
CA LYS A 422 22.12 -13.95 -9.34
C LYS A 422 20.89 -13.60 -8.50
N ALA A 423 21.06 -13.22 -7.22
CA ALA A 423 19.96 -12.82 -6.33
C ALA A 423 19.16 -11.61 -6.85
N LEU A 424 19.85 -10.63 -7.43
CA LEU A 424 19.25 -9.44 -8.08
C LEU A 424 18.66 -9.74 -9.47
N GLY A 425 18.65 -11.01 -9.91
CA GLY A 425 18.11 -11.38 -11.22
C GLY A 425 18.99 -10.99 -12.41
N ILE A 426 20.27 -10.72 -12.16
CA ILE A 426 21.28 -10.37 -13.15
C ILE A 426 21.86 -11.63 -13.78
N LEU A 427 21.99 -11.59 -15.09
CA LEU A 427 22.47 -12.68 -15.92
C LEU A 427 23.57 -12.15 -16.84
N LYS A 428 24.48 -13.05 -17.22
CA LYS A 428 25.44 -12.85 -18.30
C LYS A 428 24.75 -13.23 -19.60
N ALA A 429 24.95 -12.48 -20.67
CA ALA A 429 24.73 -13.00 -22.02
C ALA A 429 26.01 -12.85 -22.84
N VAL A 430 26.26 -13.81 -23.72
CA VAL A 430 27.31 -13.71 -24.75
C VAL A 430 26.60 -13.59 -26.10
N GLU A 431 26.83 -12.47 -26.78
CA GLU A 431 26.27 -12.21 -28.10
C GLU A 431 27.14 -12.80 -29.22
N PRO A 432 26.64 -12.90 -30.47
CA PRO A 432 27.35 -13.58 -31.56
C PRO A 432 28.72 -12.98 -31.93
N ASP A 433 28.94 -11.72 -31.57
CA ASP A 433 30.20 -10.99 -31.70
C ASP A 433 31.20 -11.28 -30.55
N GLY A 434 30.82 -12.12 -29.58
CA GLY A 434 31.59 -12.41 -28.37
C GLY A 434 31.41 -11.37 -27.26
N CYS A 435 30.59 -10.33 -27.45
CA CYS A 435 30.39 -9.29 -26.45
C CYS A 435 29.68 -9.85 -25.21
N VAL A 436 30.25 -9.59 -24.04
CA VAL A 436 29.66 -9.97 -22.75
C VAL A 436 28.70 -8.88 -22.30
N CYS A 437 27.42 -9.19 -22.28
CA CYS A 437 26.33 -8.29 -21.94
C CYS A 437 25.83 -8.51 -20.50
N PHE A 438 25.52 -7.41 -19.82
CA PHE A 438 24.87 -7.37 -18.51
C PHE A 438 23.36 -7.35 -18.69
N VAL A 439 22.69 -8.45 -18.34
CA VAL A 439 21.27 -8.70 -18.64
C VAL A 439 20.43 -8.74 -17.37
N HIS A 440 19.23 -8.15 -17.43
CA HIS A 440 18.28 -8.12 -16.33
C HIS A 440 16.86 -8.49 -16.78
N THR A 441 16.02 -8.94 -15.85
CA THR A 441 14.63 -9.33 -16.10
C THR A 441 13.69 -8.13 -15.99
N LYS A 442 13.09 -7.70 -17.11
CA LYS A 442 12.13 -6.59 -17.15
C LYS A 442 10.75 -7.02 -16.62
N LEU A 443 10.22 -6.26 -15.66
CA LEU A 443 8.86 -6.42 -15.13
C LEU A 443 7.91 -5.42 -15.79
N HIS A 444 6.89 -5.91 -16.48
CA HIS A 444 5.83 -5.11 -17.08
C HIS A 444 4.63 -4.96 -16.12
N TRP A 445 3.65 -4.13 -16.48
CA TRP A 445 2.45 -3.89 -15.66
C TRP A 445 1.58 -5.15 -15.51
N VAL A 446 1.08 -5.68 -16.62
CA VAL A 446 0.12 -6.81 -16.66
C VAL A 446 0.63 -7.96 -17.51
N SER A 447 1.29 -7.67 -18.63
CA SER A 447 1.91 -8.67 -19.49
C SER A 447 3.10 -9.34 -18.79
N ILE A 448 3.35 -10.60 -19.14
CA ILE A 448 4.50 -11.37 -18.65
C ILE A 448 5.14 -12.07 -19.86
N PRO A 449 5.70 -11.30 -20.83
CA PRO A 449 6.25 -11.86 -22.08
C PRO A 449 7.31 -12.91 -21.76
N GLN A 450 7.47 -13.92 -22.62
CA GLN A 450 8.50 -14.94 -22.43
C GLN A 450 9.90 -14.31 -22.56
N ASP A 451 10.07 -13.45 -23.57
CA ASP A 451 11.29 -12.68 -23.83
C ASP A 451 11.31 -11.38 -23.01
N ASN A 452 11.44 -11.52 -21.69
CA ASN A 452 11.53 -10.40 -20.77
C ASN A 452 12.95 -10.06 -20.32
N LEU A 453 13.97 -10.55 -21.04
CA LEU A 453 15.38 -10.26 -20.78
C LEU A 453 15.85 -9.06 -21.61
N VAL A 454 16.42 -8.07 -20.93
CA VAL A 454 16.98 -6.87 -21.56
C VAL A 454 18.44 -6.68 -21.19
N VAL A 455 19.25 -6.26 -22.16
CA VAL A 455 20.62 -5.81 -21.96
C VAL A 455 20.57 -4.39 -21.40
N LEU A 456 21.32 -4.14 -20.32
CA LEU A 456 21.45 -2.82 -19.68
C LEU A 456 22.85 -2.21 -19.84
N GLY A 457 23.84 -3.02 -20.23
CA GLY A 457 25.22 -2.59 -20.41
C GLY A 457 26.11 -3.69 -20.95
N THR A 458 27.32 -3.31 -21.33
CA THR A 458 28.42 -4.22 -21.71
C THR A 458 29.36 -4.41 -20.52
N VAL A 459 30.01 -5.57 -20.44
CA VAL A 459 30.95 -5.91 -19.38
C VAL A 459 32.38 -5.84 -19.92
N THR A 460 33.15 -4.87 -19.44
CA THR A 460 34.53 -4.62 -19.83
C THR A 460 35.43 -4.92 -18.63
N HIS A 461 36.22 -6.00 -18.70
CA HIS A 461 36.93 -6.60 -17.57
C HIS A 461 35.99 -6.97 -16.40
N LYS A 462 35.98 -6.18 -15.32
CA LYS A 462 35.06 -6.32 -14.18
C LYS A 462 33.98 -5.22 -14.15
N CYS A 463 34.10 -4.18 -14.97
CA CYS A 463 33.21 -3.02 -14.97
C CYS A 463 32.00 -3.24 -15.86
N VAL A 464 30.88 -2.57 -15.53
CA VAL A 464 29.66 -2.55 -16.35
C VAL A 464 29.48 -1.16 -16.93
N GLU A 465 29.48 -1.05 -18.24
CA GLU A 465 29.28 0.20 -18.98
C GLU A 465 27.82 0.27 -19.45
N PRO A 466 27.00 1.22 -18.95
CA PRO A 466 25.59 1.30 -19.30
C PRO A 466 25.37 1.56 -20.80
N CYS A 467 24.43 0.84 -21.41
CA CYS A 467 24.07 1.00 -22.82
C CYS A 467 22.57 1.33 -22.99
N LEU A 468 22.16 1.63 -24.23
CA LEU A 468 20.74 1.72 -24.56
C LEU A 468 20.05 0.37 -24.33
N GLU A 469 18.89 0.39 -23.68
CA GLU A 469 18.15 -0.82 -23.32
C GLU A 469 17.64 -1.53 -24.59
N ARG A 470 18.06 -2.78 -24.79
CA ARG A 470 17.68 -3.61 -25.93
C ARG A 470 17.33 -5.04 -25.49
N GLN A 471 16.58 -5.76 -26.32
CA GLN A 471 16.23 -7.15 -26.08
C GLN A 471 17.49 -8.03 -26.15
N CYS A 472 17.60 -9.01 -25.25
CA CYS A 472 18.71 -9.96 -25.26
C CYS A 472 18.53 -11.00 -26.38
N SER A 473 19.56 -11.14 -27.24
CA SER A 473 19.64 -12.16 -28.31
C SER A 473 20.76 -13.18 -28.07
N GLY A 474 21.62 -12.98 -27.08
CA GLY A 474 22.76 -13.84 -26.77
C GLY A 474 22.41 -15.08 -25.93
N ILE A 475 23.38 -16.00 -25.83
CA ILE A 475 23.27 -17.18 -24.95
C ILE A 475 23.41 -16.72 -23.49
N VAL A 476 22.42 -17.07 -22.66
CA VAL A 476 22.31 -16.57 -21.28
C VAL A 476 22.93 -17.54 -20.28
N SER A 477 23.81 -17.03 -19.42
CA SER A 477 24.43 -17.74 -18.31
C SER A 477 24.50 -16.88 -17.03
N LEU A 478 25.22 -17.34 -16.00
CA LEU A 478 25.54 -16.54 -14.81
C LEU A 478 26.94 -15.94 -14.96
N PHE A 479 27.22 -14.93 -14.15
CA PHE A 479 28.59 -14.51 -13.90
C PHE A 479 29.25 -15.46 -12.90
N ASP A 480 30.51 -15.77 -13.15
CA ASP A 480 31.41 -16.61 -12.37
C ASP A 480 32.39 -15.79 -11.50
N HIS A 481 32.60 -14.53 -11.86
CA HIS A 481 33.51 -13.59 -11.20
C HIS A 481 32.80 -12.33 -10.67
N THR A 482 33.51 -11.53 -9.88
CA THR A 482 33.00 -10.30 -9.28
C THR A 482 32.90 -9.15 -10.29
N LEU A 483 31.77 -8.43 -10.30
CA LEU A 483 31.55 -7.25 -11.15
C LEU A 483 31.39 -5.97 -10.33
N GLY A 484 31.91 -4.85 -10.82
CA GLY A 484 31.86 -3.55 -10.15
C GLY A 484 33.08 -2.71 -10.50
N GLY A 485 33.68 -2.07 -9.50
CA GLY A 485 34.70 -1.05 -9.71
C GLY A 485 34.08 0.33 -9.94
N PRO A 486 34.91 1.34 -10.27
CA PRO A 486 34.46 2.72 -10.42
C PRO A 486 33.44 2.82 -11.57
N ALA A 487 32.32 3.49 -11.32
CA ALA A 487 31.44 3.92 -12.39
C ALA A 487 32.20 4.95 -13.26
N THR A 488 32.38 4.67 -14.54
CA THR A 488 33.00 5.60 -15.49
C THR A 488 32.17 6.88 -15.55
N ASN A 489 32.82 8.03 -15.37
CA ASN A 489 32.18 9.34 -15.50
C ASN A 489 31.86 9.58 -16.99
N THR A 490 30.68 9.17 -17.45
CA THR A 490 30.09 9.62 -18.73
C THR A 490 29.63 11.08 -18.61
N ARG A 491 30.58 11.98 -18.39
CA ARG A 491 30.51 13.34 -18.94
C ARG A 491 30.86 13.22 -20.42
N ASN A 492 30.02 13.82 -21.27
CA ASN A 492 30.17 13.89 -22.72
C ASN A 492 29.86 12.58 -23.47
N ILE A 493 28.60 12.12 -23.42
CA ILE A 493 27.98 11.69 -24.68
C ILE A 493 27.53 12.99 -25.35
N THR A 494 28.09 13.28 -26.53
CA THR A 494 27.79 14.46 -27.33
C THR A 494 26.28 14.53 -27.60
N GLU A 495 25.69 15.72 -27.42
CA GLU A 495 24.30 15.97 -27.79
C GLU A 495 24.13 15.80 -29.31
N SER A 496 23.63 14.65 -29.72
CA SER A 496 22.95 14.51 -31.02
C SER A 496 21.47 14.88 -30.80
N PRO A 497 20.90 15.82 -31.56
CA PRO A 497 19.61 16.39 -31.23
C PRO A 497 18.51 15.33 -31.32
N VAL A 498 17.78 15.15 -30.22
CA VAL A 498 16.48 14.47 -30.24
C VAL A 498 15.55 15.36 -31.07
N VAL A 499 15.41 15.03 -32.36
CA VAL A 499 14.43 15.67 -33.23
C VAL A 499 13.05 15.43 -32.63
N SER A 500 12.47 16.47 -32.04
CA SER A 500 11.10 16.46 -31.59
C SER A 500 10.19 16.46 -32.82
N LEU A 501 9.81 15.26 -33.26
CA LEU A 501 8.78 15.10 -34.28
C LEU A 501 7.43 15.53 -33.68
N ARG A 502 7.20 16.84 -33.80
CA ARG A 502 6.04 17.60 -33.34
C ARG A 502 4.83 17.14 -34.14
N SER A 503 4.11 16.15 -33.61
CA SER A 503 2.86 15.65 -34.18
C SER A 503 1.76 16.71 -34.07
N SER A 504 1.68 17.57 -35.07
CA SER A 504 0.55 18.48 -35.30
C SER A 504 0.27 18.59 -36.79
N ASN A 505 -0.93 18.18 -37.19
CA ASN A 505 -1.59 18.41 -38.48
C ASN A 505 -0.98 17.74 -39.73
N ILE A 506 -1.45 16.53 -40.05
CA ILE A 506 -2.00 16.27 -41.39
C ILE A 506 -3.35 15.56 -41.22
N SER A 507 -4.42 16.26 -41.56
CA SER A 507 -5.73 15.66 -41.86
C SER A 507 -6.08 15.97 -43.32
N ARG A 508 -6.84 15.05 -43.94
CA ARG A 508 -7.29 15.01 -45.35
C ARG A 508 -6.37 14.32 -46.36
N CYS A 509 -7.06 13.70 -47.33
CA CYS A 509 -6.57 13.09 -48.58
C CYS A 509 -5.78 11.77 -48.40
N PHE A 510 -6.11 10.67 -49.08
CA PHE A 510 -7.20 10.41 -50.03
C PHE A 510 -7.69 8.95 -49.87
N ARG A 511 -8.93 8.67 -50.28
CA ARG A 511 -9.56 7.35 -50.22
C ARG A 511 -9.77 6.86 -51.64
N GLU A 512 -9.03 5.86 -52.09
CA GLU A 512 -9.33 5.20 -53.36
C GLU A 512 -9.03 3.70 -53.33
N ARG A 513 -9.86 2.94 -54.05
CA ARG A 513 -9.80 1.48 -54.16
C ARG A 513 -9.00 1.13 -55.40
N THR A 514 -8.27 0.02 -55.36
CA THR A 514 -8.51 -1.12 -56.27
C THR A 514 -7.81 -2.39 -55.81
N SER A 515 -8.35 -3.52 -56.27
CA SER A 515 -7.93 -4.90 -55.99
C SER A 515 -6.94 -5.44 -57.03
N CYS A 516 -6.17 -6.47 -56.65
CA CYS A 516 -5.83 -7.57 -57.55
C CYS A 516 -5.71 -8.90 -56.77
N SER A 517 -5.76 -10.02 -57.50
CA SER A 517 -6.27 -11.31 -57.02
C SER A 517 -5.22 -12.43 -56.87
N SER A 518 -5.73 -13.58 -56.39
CA SER A 518 -5.09 -14.88 -56.07
C SER A 518 -4.55 -15.71 -57.24
N GLU A 519 -3.54 -16.56 -56.97
CA GLU A 519 -3.39 -18.00 -57.34
C GLU A 519 -2.13 -18.58 -56.64
N VAL A 520 -2.15 -19.61 -55.76
CA VAL A 520 -2.27 -21.10 -55.90
C VAL A 520 -0.92 -21.87 -56.06
N SER A 521 -0.56 -22.63 -54.99
CA SER A 521 0.14 -23.94 -54.80
C SER A 521 1.04 -24.62 -55.89
N PRO A 522 1.91 -25.64 -55.58
CA PRO A 522 1.95 -26.57 -54.42
C PRO A 522 3.35 -26.92 -53.81
N GLY A 523 3.39 -27.89 -52.86
CA GLY A 523 4.61 -28.40 -52.17
C GLY A 523 5.39 -29.50 -52.93
N PRO A 524 6.34 -30.22 -52.27
CA PRO A 524 5.96 -31.32 -51.35
C PRO A 524 6.89 -31.56 -50.11
N SER A 525 6.53 -32.53 -49.26
CA SER A 525 7.32 -33.04 -48.12
C SER A 525 8.11 -34.32 -48.47
N PRO A 526 9.12 -34.69 -47.65
CA PRO A 526 8.96 -35.81 -46.69
C PRO A 526 9.66 -35.49 -45.33
N SER A 527 9.77 -36.32 -44.29
CA SER A 527 9.29 -37.68 -43.93
C SER A 527 9.22 -37.81 -42.37
N LYS A 528 8.74 -38.94 -41.82
CA LYS A 528 8.85 -39.30 -40.38
C LYS A 528 9.66 -40.60 -40.19
N ILE A 529 10.39 -40.71 -39.08
CA ILE A 529 10.88 -41.98 -38.52
C ILE A 529 10.11 -42.27 -37.22
N LYS A 530 9.94 -43.56 -36.88
CA LYS A 530 8.98 -44.09 -35.90
C LYS A 530 9.66 -45.19 -35.07
N VAL A 531 9.50 -45.16 -33.75
CA VAL A 531 9.77 -46.32 -32.87
C VAL A 531 8.56 -46.53 -31.96
N ARG A 532 8.29 -47.79 -31.65
CA ARG A 532 7.07 -48.34 -31.03
C ARG A 532 7.42 -48.89 -29.64
N ALA A 533 6.49 -48.78 -28.68
CA ALA A 533 6.37 -49.69 -27.55
C ALA A 533 4.98 -50.35 -27.59
N VAL A 534 4.84 -51.53 -26.98
CA VAL A 534 3.70 -52.44 -27.18
C VAL A 534 2.73 -52.41 -25.99
N VAL A 535 1.49 -52.82 -26.28
CA VAL A 535 0.31 -52.90 -25.43
C VAL A 535 0.48 -53.90 -24.27
N ASP A 536 -0.12 -53.60 -23.12
CA ASP A 536 -0.91 -54.59 -22.38
C ASP A 536 -2.12 -53.90 -21.72
N ASP A 537 -3.28 -54.56 -21.68
CA ASP A 537 -4.59 -53.90 -21.54
C ASP A 537 -5.53 -54.70 -20.62
N GLN A 538 -5.77 -54.25 -19.38
CA GLN A 538 -6.87 -54.73 -18.52
C GLN A 538 -7.51 -53.59 -17.68
N ASN A 539 -8.84 -53.49 -17.83
CA ASN A 539 -9.84 -52.55 -17.27
C ASN A 539 -9.94 -52.49 -15.72
N PRO A 540 -10.83 -51.65 -15.10
CA PRO A 540 -11.73 -50.59 -15.64
C PRO A 540 -11.62 -49.21 -14.93
N PRO A 541 -12.34 -48.16 -15.37
CA PRO A 541 -12.24 -46.79 -14.81
C PRO A 541 -13.09 -46.54 -13.54
N GLN A 542 -12.59 -45.70 -12.62
CA GLN A 542 -13.38 -45.14 -11.52
C GLN A 542 -14.10 -43.85 -11.93
N ILE A 543 -15.33 -43.72 -11.43
CA ILE A 543 -16.33 -42.72 -11.79
C ILE A 543 -16.12 -41.42 -10.99
N LEU A 544 -16.11 -40.28 -11.69
CA LEU A 544 -16.32 -38.96 -11.10
C LEU A 544 -17.81 -38.59 -11.23
N PRO A 545 -18.55 -38.33 -10.14
CA PRO A 545 -19.92 -37.89 -10.23
C PRO A 545 -20.00 -36.39 -10.51
N ALA A 546 -20.61 -36.03 -11.63
CA ALA A 546 -21.32 -34.75 -11.75
C ALA A 546 -22.70 -34.90 -11.08
N TRP A 547 -23.17 -33.84 -10.43
CA TRP A 547 -24.61 -33.63 -10.26
C TRP A 547 -24.93 -32.13 -10.35
N GLU A 548 -25.79 -31.82 -11.31
CA GLU A 548 -26.50 -30.57 -11.45
C GLU A 548 -27.97 -30.83 -11.04
N ILE A 549 -28.63 -29.77 -10.57
CA ILE A 549 -30.08 -29.52 -10.75
C ILE A 549 -31.07 -30.60 -10.30
N THR A 550 -31.88 -30.25 -9.30
CA THR A 550 -33.28 -30.70 -9.19
C THR A 550 -34.19 -29.49 -8.99
N ASP A 551 -34.96 -29.15 -10.03
CA ASP A 551 -36.20 -28.40 -9.87
C ASP A 551 -37.28 -29.31 -9.25
N HIS A 552 -38.22 -28.73 -8.50
CA HIS A 552 -39.57 -29.28 -8.40
C HIS A 552 -40.62 -28.17 -8.29
N VAL A 553 -41.75 -28.40 -8.96
CA VAL A 553 -42.74 -27.40 -9.36
C VAL A 553 -44.06 -27.53 -8.59
N SER A 554 -44.63 -26.40 -8.16
CA SER A 554 -46.08 -26.08 -8.20
C SER A 554 -46.24 -24.56 -8.03
N SER A 555 -46.66 -23.80 -9.04
CA SER A 555 -48.07 -23.48 -9.39
C SER A 555 -48.94 -23.14 -8.17
N SER A 556 -49.72 -22.06 -8.12
CA SER A 556 -50.10 -21.04 -9.14
C SER A 556 -50.84 -19.88 -8.45
N TYR A 557 -50.77 -18.65 -8.98
CA TYR A 557 -51.97 -17.90 -9.43
C TYR A 557 -51.57 -16.52 -9.99
N THR A 558 -52.05 -16.23 -11.20
CA THR A 558 -51.92 -14.94 -11.88
C THR A 558 -53.07 -14.02 -11.48
N GLN A 559 -52.78 -12.76 -11.13
CA GLN A 559 -53.64 -11.65 -11.52
C GLN A 559 -52.86 -10.34 -11.64
N ALA A 560 -53.13 -9.60 -12.73
CA ALA A 560 -52.47 -8.35 -13.05
C ALA A 560 -53.14 -7.17 -12.34
N ALA A 561 -52.33 -6.19 -11.91
CA ALA A 561 -52.81 -4.86 -11.54
C ALA A 561 -51.87 -3.78 -12.11
N ARG A 562 -52.47 -2.68 -12.55
CA ARG A 562 -51.84 -1.61 -13.35
C ARG A 562 -50.82 -0.79 -12.56
N ALA A 563 -49.81 -0.28 -13.25
CA ALA A 563 -49.05 0.88 -12.81
C ALA A 563 -49.89 2.17 -12.95
N PRO A 564 -49.69 3.17 -12.07
CA PRO A 564 -49.99 4.56 -12.37
C PRO A 564 -48.70 5.35 -12.67
N GLN A 565 -48.76 6.23 -13.67
CA GLN A 565 -47.80 7.32 -13.84
C GLN A 565 -48.07 8.41 -12.79
N GLN A 566 -47.01 9.03 -12.26
CA GLN A 566 -47.02 10.41 -11.74
C GLN A 566 -45.59 10.96 -11.90
N GLU A 567 -45.39 11.80 -12.90
CA GLU A 567 -45.48 13.28 -12.87
C GLU A 567 -44.15 13.93 -12.48
N LEU A 568 -43.53 14.53 -13.50
CA LEU A 568 -42.28 15.27 -13.41
C LEU A 568 -42.58 16.71 -12.99
N VAL A 569 -42.44 17.01 -11.70
CA VAL A 569 -42.58 18.39 -11.21
C VAL A 569 -41.25 19.13 -11.37
N GLU A 570 -41.15 19.98 -12.39
CA GLU A 570 -40.11 20.99 -12.46
C GLU A 570 -40.33 22.06 -11.38
N SER A 571 -39.40 22.21 -10.44
CA SER A 571 -39.35 23.37 -9.53
C SER A 571 -38.12 24.23 -9.84
N ARG A 572 -38.38 25.43 -10.36
CA ARG A 572 -37.34 26.47 -10.52
C ARG A 572 -36.80 26.86 -9.14
N ILE A 573 -35.49 26.90 -8.99
CA ILE A 573 -34.85 27.58 -7.85
C ILE A 573 -34.46 28.99 -8.31
N GLU A 574 -35.11 30.01 -7.76
CA GLU A 574 -34.64 31.39 -7.87
C GLU A 574 -33.34 31.57 -7.07
N LEU A 575 -32.31 32.15 -7.68
CA LEU A 575 -31.21 32.72 -6.91
C LEU A 575 -31.67 34.00 -6.21
N LYS A 576 -31.82 33.96 -4.88
CA LYS A 576 -31.77 35.18 -4.07
C LYS A 576 -30.35 35.43 -3.58
N SER A 577 -29.78 36.51 -4.12
CA SER A 577 -28.56 37.14 -3.60
C SER A 577 -28.81 37.71 -2.20
N MET A 578 -27.90 37.43 -1.26
CA MET A 578 -27.69 38.29 -0.10
C MET A 578 -26.19 38.52 0.08
N ARG A 579 -25.79 39.79 -0.07
CA ARG A 579 -24.61 40.35 0.59
C ARG A 579 -25.03 40.75 2.01
N VAL A 580 -24.25 40.37 3.01
CA VAL A 580 -23.34 41.24 3.80
C VAL A 580 -22.48 40.30 4.64
#